data_AF-A0A3B8MR72-F1
#
_entry.id   AF-A0A3B8MR72-F1
#
_cell.length_a   1.000
_cell.length_b   1.000
_cell.length_c   1.000
_cell.angle_alpha   90.00
_cell.angle_beta   90.00
_cell.angle_gamma   90.00
#
_symmetry.space_group_name_H-M   'P 1'
#
loop_
_entity.id
_entity.type
_entity.pdbx_description
1 polymer ?
#
loop_
_entity_poly.entity_id
_entity_poly.type
_entity_poly.pdbx_seq_one_letter_code
_entity_poly.pdbx_strand_id
1 'polypeptide(L)'
;MTPPSDEVTQESVIRTVAGLLPEDDQPEVVPISTGKFNTSFFISAGVEWVIRIAPPQNAVFIFYEPDVMLQETGIHRLLLEKISVPVAPIITYDDSLQHIDRDFIVMERLLGRPIPDVSCNYARVLEQVGDFLRQTHSQTADTYGYIGEHRPMEPQNRWVDAFHTMWNRLIDWDRALWGDPDIEFAVLDYCGISEPAFWNGYGTVRDTSTEVRVRQVFYLLYELQKYIIIRQGRGNDPTRARQYKQQVFDIFSNSGTR
;
A
#
# COMPACT_ATOMS: atom_id res chain seq x y z
N MET A 1 -16.63 4.74 -24.22
CA MET A 1 -15.20 4.45 -24.01
C MET A 1 -15.16 3.35 -22.96
N THR A 2 -14.96 2.11 -23.40
CA THR A 2 -14.82 0.96 -22.50
C THR A 2 -13.60 1.22 -21.61
N PRO A 3 -13.64 0.97 -20.29
CA PRO A 3 -12.43 1.03 -19.48
C PRO A 3 -11.38 0.10 -20.13
N PRO A 4 -10.08 0.48 -20.15
CA PRO A 4 -9.05 -0.44 -20.56
C PRO A 4 -9.21 -1.73 -19.74
N SER A 5 -9.14 -2.89 -20.39
CA SER A 5 -9.24 -4.16 -19.69
C SER A 5 -8.12 -4.21 -18.65
N ASP A 6 -8.46 -4.23 -17.36
CA ASP A 6 -7.51 -4.41 -16.24
C ASP A 6 -6.78 -5.78 -16.27
N GLU A 7 -6.98 -6.57 -17.33
CA GLU A 7 -6.48 -7.93 -17.48
C GLU A 7 -5.17 -7.95 -18.26
N VAL A 8 -4.09 -8.31 -17.57
CA VAL A 8 -2.78 -8.54 -18.21
C VAL A 8 -2.87 -9.83 -19.03
N THR A 9 -2.68 -9.71 -20.35
CA THR A 9 -2.78 -10.84 -21.27
C THR A 9 -1.44 -11.56 -21.44
N GLN A 10 -1.48 -12.85 -21.78
CA GLN A 10 -0.26 -13.60 -22.14
C GLN A 10 0.54 -12.91 -23.26
N GLU A 11 -0.13 -12.34 -24.25
CA GLU A 11 0.53 -11.62 -25.35
C GLU A 11 1.32 -10.39 -24.86
N SER A 12 0.77 -9.63 -23.90
CA SER A 12 1.48 -8.51 -23.29
C SER A 12 2.72 -8.96 -22.52
N VAL A 13 2.64 -10.11 -21.85
CA VAL A 13 3.77 -10.73 -21.14
C VAL A 13 4.83 -11.20 -22.14
N ILE A 14 4.45 -11.91 -23.20
CA ILE A 14 5.35 -12.36 -24.27
C ILE A 14 6.15 -11.19 -24.82
N ARG A 15 5.48 -10.09 -25.20
CA ARG A 15 6.13 -8.88 -25.71
C ARG A 15 7.09 -8.27 -24.69
N THR A 16 6.73 -8.29 -23.41
CA THR A 16 7.54 -7.72 -22.33
C THR A 16 8.82 -8.52 -22.11
N VAL A 17 8.75 -9.85 -22.13
CA VAL A 17 9.89 -10.72 -21.83
C VAL A 17 10.77 -10.99 -23.04
N ALA A 18 10.25 -10.83 -24.27
CA ALA A 18 11.01 -11.01 -25.51
C ALA A 18 12.29 -10.16 -25.55
N GLY A 19 12.26 -8.93 -25.02
CA GLY A 19 13.44 -8.06 -24.95
C GLY A 19 14.49 -8.48 -23.92
N LEU A 20 14.17 -9.44 -23.05
CA LEU A 20 15.05 -9.96 -22.00
C LEU A 20 15.67 -11.31 -22.37
N LEU A 21 15.09 -12.02 -23.34
CA LEU A 21 15.53 -13.36 -23.72
C LEU A 21 16.83 -13.31 -24.55
N PRO A 22 17.75 -14.26 -24.34
CA PRO A 22 19.04 -14.30 -25.04
C PRO A 22 18.97 -14.68 -26.53
N GLU A 23 17.83 -15.19 -27.03
CA GLU A 23 17.60 -15.58 -28.44
C GLU A 23 16.21 -15.10 -28.93
N ASP A 24 15.95 -15.14 -30.24
CA ASP A 24 14.63 -14.92 -30.87
C ASP A 24 13.63 -16.07 -30.57
N ASP A 25 13.77 -16.72 -29.41
CA ASP A 25 12.91 -17.80 -28.96
C ASP A 25 11.51 -17.27 -28.67
N GLN A 26 10.49 -18.01 -29.10
CA GLN A 26 9.11 -17.71 -28.75
C GLN A 26 8.81 -18.27 -27.36
N PRO A 27 8.61 -17.43 -26.33
CA PRO A 27 8.37 -17.93 -24.99
C PRO A 27 7.00 -18.58 -24.86
N GLU A 28 6.98 -19.78 -24.28
CA GLU A 28 5.76 -20.35 -23.74
C GLU A 28 5.43 -19.64 -22.42
N VAL A 29 4.24 -19.05 -22.34
CA VAL A 29 3.77 -18.30 -21.17
C VAL A 29 2.54 -18.97 -20.58
N VAL A 30 2.65 -19.48 -19.35
CA VAL A 30 1.57 -20.22 -18.68
C VAL A 30 1.12 -19.47 -17.42
N PRO A 31 -0.19 -19.13 -17.27
CA PRO A 31 -0.68 -18.44 -16.09
C PRO A 31 -0.53 -19.30 -14.83
N ILE A 32 -0.16 -18.66 -13.72
CA ILE A 32 -0.09 -19.28 -12.39
C ILE A 32 -1.39 -18.97 -11.66
N SER A 33 -2.20 -19.99 -11.41
CA SER A 33 -3.49 -19.84 -10.73
C SER A 33 -3.37 -19.73 -9.20
N THR A 34 -2.18 -19.94 -8.65
CA THR A 34 -1.92 -19.93 -7.21
C THR A 34 -1.32 -18.60 -6.75
N GLY A 35 -2.19 -17.64 -6.43
CA GLY A 35 -1.80 -16.33 -5.91
C GLY A 35 -3.05 -15.47 -5.67
N LYS A 36 -3.10 -14.71 -4.57
CA LYS A 36 -4.28 -13.87 -4.23
C LYS A 36 -4.09 -12.38 -4.54
N PHE A 37 -2.86 -11.96 -4.83
CA PHE A 37 -2.49 -10.54 -4.86
C PHE A 37 -1.88 -10.16 -6.22
N ASN A 38 -0.77 -10.79 -6.62
CA ASN A 38 -0.11 -10.52 -7.90
C ASN A 38 -0.62 -11.45 -9.01
N THR A 39 -0.69 -10.94 -10.24
CA THR A 39 -0.84 -11.76 -11.45
C THR A 39 0.52 -12.33 -11.82
N SER A 40 0.63 -13.65 -12.03
CA SER A 40 1.92 -14.29 -12.28
C SER A 40 1.86 -15.30 -13.43
N PHE A 41 2.97 -15.45 -14.15
CA PHE A 41 3.10 -16.39 -15.26
C PHE A 41 4.45 -17.13 -15.18
N PHE A 42 4.44 -18.42 -15.53
CA PHE A 42 5.65 -19.15 -15.90
C PHE A 42 6.05 -18.79 -17.33
N ILE A 43 7.35 -18.69 -17.57
CA ILE A 43 7.94 -18.41 -18.88
C ILE A 43 8.99 -19.48 -19.18
N SER A 44 8.86 -20.14 -20.33
CA SER A 44 9.80 -21.15 -20.82
C SER A 44 10.29 -20.78 -22.23
N ALA A 45 11.59 -20.53 -22.37
CA ALA A 45 12.25 -20.09 -23.62
C ALA A 45 13.76 -20.39 -23.59
N GLY A 46 14.13 -21.66 -23.46
CA GLY A 46 15.52 -22.08 -23.16
C GLY A 46 15.97 -21.76 -21.72
N VAL A 47 15.31 -20.82 -21.08
CA VAL A 47 15.35 -20.47 -19.65
C VAL A 47 14.00 -20.79 -19.00
N GLU A 48 14.00 -20.94 -17.67
CA GLU A 48 12.80 -21.13 -16.85
C GLU A 48 12.64 -19.96 -15.90
N TRP A 49 11.68 -19.06 -16.18
CA TRP A 49 11.45 -17.84 -15.41
C TRP A 49 10.02 -17.76 -14.86
N VAL A 50 9.83 -16.83 -13.92
CA VAL A 50 8.53 -16.39 -13.42
C VAL A 50 8.48 -14.88 -13.54
N ILE A 51 7.39 -14.36 -14.09
CA ILE A 51 7.04 -12.94 -13.99
C ILE A 51 5.93 -12.78 -12.97
N ARG A 52 6.10 -11.82 -12.04
CA ARG A 52 5.09 -11.39 -11.08
C ARG A 52 4.75 -9.93 -11.37
N ILE A 53 3.48 -9.64 -11.58
CA ILE A 53 2.97 -8.31 -11.94
C ILE A 53 2.13 -7.77 -10.78
N ALA A 54 2.34 -6.50 -10.45
CA ALA A 54 1.67 -5.84 -9.35
C ALA A 54 0.15 -5.79 -9.57
N PRO A 55 -0.63 -5.74 -8.49
CA PRO A 55 -2.07 -5.53 -8.61
C PRO A 55 -2.37 -4.19 -9.30
N PRO A 56 -3.60 -4.01 -9.80
CA PRO A 56 -4.04 -2.74 -10.36
C PRO A 56 -3.75 -1.52 -9.49
N GLN A 57 -3.35 -0.39 -10.09
CA GLN A 57 -3.07 0.84 -9.34
C GLN A 57 -4.31 1.37 -8.59
N ASN A 58 -5.51 0.99 -9.03
CA ASN A 58 -6.79 1.30 -8.38
C ASN A 58 -7.24 0.23 -7.37
N ALA A 59 -6.43 -0.79 -7.10
CA ALA A 59 -6.72 -1.79 -6.09
C ALA A 59 -6.72 -1.16 -4.68
N VAL A 60 -7.44 -1.80 -3.77
CA VAL A 60 -7.48 -1.37 -2.37
C VAL A 60 -6.29 -2.00 -1.65
N PHE A 61 -5.45 -1.15 -1.08
CA PHE A 61 -4.25 -1.55 -0.35
C PHE A 61 -4.33 -1.11 1.11
N ILE A 62 -3.79 -1.92 2.02
CA ILE A 62 -3.43 -1.44 3.37
C ILE A 62 -2.06 -0.75 3.33
N PHE A 63 -1.73 0.04 4.34
CA PHE A 63 -0.64 1.04 4.25
C PHE A 63 0.75 0.51 3.84
N TYR A 64 1.04 -0.78 4.01
CA TYR A 64 2.32 -1.41 3.67
C TYR A 64 2.29 -2.24 2.38
N GLU A 65 1.17 -2.28 1.68
CA GLU A 65 0.98 -3.04 0.43
C GLU A 65 1.29 -2.30 -0.87
N PRO A 66 1.20 -0.96 -0.98
CA PRO A 66 1.70 -0.23 -2.15
C PRO A 66 3.18 -0.58 -2.39
N ASP A 67 3.64 -0.57 -3.64
CA ASP A 67 5.05 -0.71 -4.02
C ASP A 67 5.82 -1.87 -3.34
N VAL A 68 5.11 -2.93 -2.90
CA VAL A 68 5.72 -4.09 -2.23
C VAL A 68 6.74 -4.79 -3.12
N MET A 69 6.58 -4.71 -4.44
CA MET A 69 7.55 -5.25 -5.39
C MET A 69 8.92 -4.59 -5.26
N LEU A 70 8.97 -3.27 -5.08
CA LEU A 70 10.23 -2.56 -4.84
C LEU A 70 10.93 -3.10 -3.59
N GLN A 71 10.19 -3.23 -2.48
CA GLN A 71 10.68 -3.82 -1.23
C GLN A 71 11.22 -5.26 -1.42
N GLU A 72 10.55 -6.06 -2.23
CA GLU A 72 10.92 -7.45 -2.51
C GLU A 72 12.32 -7.53 -3.14
N THR A 73 12.68 -6.60 -4.04
CA THR A 73 13.98 -6.61 -4.72
C THR A 73 15.16 -6.48 -3.74
N GLY A 74 15.06 -5.55 -2.78
CA GLY A 74 16.08 -5.35 -1.76
C GLY A 74 16.20 -6.53 -0.79
N ILE A 75 15.08 -7.15 -0.41
CA ILE A 75 15.08 -8.34 0.46
C ILE A 75 15.70 -9.54 -0.26
N HIS A 76 15.32 -9.81 -1.51
CA HIS A 76 15.88 -10.92 -2.29
C HIS A 76 17.41 -10.82 -2.41
N ARG A 77 17.93 -9.63 -2.69
CA ARG A 77 19.39 -9.39 -2.73
C ARG A 77 20.06 -9.76 -1.41
N LEU A 78 19.51 -9.31 -0.28
CA LEU A 78 20.04 -9.64 1.05
C LEU A 78 20.01 -11.14 1.35
N LEU A 79 18.93 -11.83 0.96
CA LEU A 79 18.80 -13.28 1.16
C LEU A 79 19.86 -14.06 0.37
N LEU A 80 20.05 -13.71 -0.92
CA LEU A 80 21.03 -14.38 -1.80
C LEU A 80 22.48 -14.14 -1.35
N GLU A 81 22.80 -12.96 -0.83
CA GLU A 81 24.15 -12.61 -0.40
C GLU A 81 24.54 -13.22 0.96
N LYS A 82 23.57 -13.35 1.88
CA LYS A 82 23.88 -13.59 3.31
C LYS A 82 23.37 -14.92 3.85
N ILE A 83 22.48 -15.60 3.14
CA ILE A 83 21.73 -16.74 3.66
C ILE A 83 21.70 -17.87 2.63
N SER A 84 21.63 -19.13 3.08
CA SER A 84 21.58 -20.29 2.18
C SER A 84 20.16 -20.70 1.75
N VAL A 85 19.15 -19.85 2.00
CA VAL A 85 17.77 -20.12 1.57
C VAL A 85 17.75 -20.20 0.05
N PRO A 86 17.14 -21.24 -0.54
CA PRO A 86 16.93 -21.29 -1.98
C PRO A 86 15.90 -20.23 -2.38
N VAL A 87 16.42 -19.08 -2.80
CA VAL A 87 15.67 -17.91 -3.26
C VAL A 87 15.90 -17.73 -4.74
N ALA A 88 14.86 -17.37 -5.50
CA ALA A 88 14.97 -17.12 -6.92
C ALA A 88 15.78 -15.85 -7.20
N PRO A 89 16.89 -15.90 -7.97
CA PRO A 89 17.55 -14.71 -8.47
C PRO A 89 16.59 -13.84 -9.28
N ILE A 90 16.61 -12.54 -9.02
CA ILE A 90 15.86 -11.55 -9.81
C ILE A 90 16.67 -11.25 -11.07
N ILE A 91 16.02 -11.39 -12.23
CA ILE A 91 16.57 -11.04 -13.54
C ILE A 91 16.38 -9.56 -13.80
N THR A 92 15.17 -9.04 -13.57
CA THR A 92 14.86 -7.62 -13.70
C THR A 92 13.66 -7.21 -12.84
N TYR A 93 13.61 -5.93 -12.51
CA TYR A 93 12.47 -5.22 -11.97
C TYR A 93 12.21 -4.00 -12.84
N ASP A 94 10.96 -3.77 -13.20
CA ASP A 94 10.54 -2.64 -14.04
C ASP A 94 9.33 -1.95 -13.39
N ASP A 95 9.50 -0.66 -13.15
CA ASP A 95 8.50 0.29 -12.62
C ASP A 95 8.19 1.41 -13.63
N SER A 96 8.64 1.26 -14.88
CA SER A 96 8.55 2.29 -15.92
C SER A 96 7.14 2.47 -16.48
N LEU A 97 6.30 1.47 -16.29
CA LEU A 97 4.94 1.34 -16.84
C LEU A 97 4.89 1.33 -18.38
N GLN A 98 6.02 1.11 -19.05
CA GLN A 98 6.11 1.17 -20.52
C GLN A 98 5.69 -0.13 -21.21
N HIS A 99 6.01 -1.27 -20.60
CA HIS A 99 5.75 -2.60 -21.17
C HIS A 99 4.42 -3.18 -20.70
N ILE A 100 4.15 -3.02 -19.41
CA ILE A 100 2.90 -3.35 -18.71
C ILE A 100 2.56 -2.10 -17.90
N ASP A 101 1.27 -1.78 -17.74
CA ASP A 101 0.81 -0.62 -16.97
C ASP A 101 0.92 -0.82 -15.44
N ARG A 102 1.81 -1.71 -15.01
CA ARG A 102 2.04 -2.16 -13.63
C ARG A 102 3.51 -2.50 -13.47
N ASP A 103 4.01 -2.31 -12.26
CA ASP A 103 5.30 -2.85 -11.83
C ASP A 103 5.35 -4.37 -12.04
N PHE A 104 6.51 -4.88 -12.41
CA PHE A 104 6.73 -6.32 -12.46
C PHE A 104 8.15 -6.71 -12.09
N ILE A 105 8.30 -7.93 -11.59
CA ILE A 105 9.58 -8.59 -11.35
C ILE A 105 9.65 -9.84 -12.22
N VAL A 106 10.75 -10.00 -12.95
CA VAL A 106 11.13 -11.26 -13.59
C VAL A 106 12.22 -11.91 -12.76
N MET A 107 12.05 -13.19 -12.43
CA MET A 107 12.98 -13.97 -11.62
C MET A 107 13.14 -15.38 -12.19
N GLU A 108 14.23 -16.06 -11.83
CA GLU A 108 14.38 -17.47 -12.18
C GLU A 108 13.28 -18.32 -11.52
N ARG A 109 12.88 -19.38 -12.21
CA ARG A 109 11.98 -20.37 -11.64
C ARG A 109 12.80 -21.38 -10.83
N LEU A 110 12.55 -21.43 -9.53
CA LEU A 110 13.05 -22.54 -8.72
C LEU A 110 12.31 -23.82 -9.12
N LEU A 111 13.05 -24.79 -9.68
CA LEU A 111 12.48 -26.07 -10.08
C LEU A 111 12.06 -26.87 -8.85
N GLY A 112 10.80 -27.29 -8.84
CA GLY A 112 10.23 -28.01 -7.72
C GLY A 112 8.74 -28.27 -7.89
N ARG A 113 8.14 -28.91 -6.90
CA ARG A 113 6.70 -29.15 -6.83
C ARG A 113 6.18 -28.70 -5.46
N PRO A 114 4.94 -28.18 -5.36
CA PRO A 114 4.34 -27.85 -4.08
C PRO A 114 4.29 -29.06 -3.15
N ILE A 115 4.49 -28.84 -1.84
CA ILE A 115 4.45 -29.91 -0.82
C ILE A 115 3.16 -30.76 -0.90
N PRO A 116 1.95 -30.19 -1.11
CA PRO A 116 0.73 -30.99 -1.22
C PRO A 116 0.73 -31.99 -2.39
N ASP A 117 1.54 -31.74 -3.42
CA ASP A 117 1.55 -32.53 -4.66
C ASP A 117 2.64 -33.62 -4.66
N VAL A 118 3.40 -33.75 -3.56
CA VAL A 118 4.51 -34.70 -3.45
C VAL A 118 4.50 -35.47 -2.14
N SER A 119 4.78 -36.76 -2.22
CA SER A 119 5.17 -37.54 -1.05
C SER A 119 6.60 -37.18 -0.67
N CYS A 120 6.79 -36.66 0.53
CA CYS A 120 8.10 -36.26 1.04
C CYS A 120 8.22 -36.54 2.55
N ASN A 121 9.45 -36.52 3.07
CA ASN A 121 9.67 -36.53 4.51
C ASN A 121 9.38 -35.13 5.07
N TYR A 122 8.14 -34.91 5.50
CA TYR A 122 7.68 -33.62 5.99
C TYR A 122 8.47 -33.11 7.21
N ALA A 123 8.90 -34.02 8.11
CA ALA A 123 9.73 -33.64 9.24
C ALA A 123 11.07 -33.05 8.78
N ARG A 124 11.70 -33.65 7.76
CA ARG A 124 12.93 -33.11 7.17
C ARG A 124 12.72 -31.74 6.51
N VAL A 125 11.56 -31.52 5.87
CA VAL A 125 11.21 -30.21 5.30
C VAL A 125 11.08 -29.16 6.41
N LEU A 126 10.41 -29.49 7.51
CA LEU A 126 10.29 -28.58 8.65
C LEU A 126 11.63 -28.26 9.32
N GLU A 127 12.54 -29.24 9.41
CA GLU A 127 13.91 -29.00 9.86
C GLU A 127 14.63 -27.95 8.98
N GLN A 128 14.51 -28.08 7.65
CA GLN A 128 15.11 -27.13 6.71
C GLN A 128 14.48 -25.74 6.83
N VAL A 129 13.15 -25.66 6.90
CA VAL A 129 12.43 -24.39 7.12
C VAL A 129 12.89 -23.71 8.42
N GLY A 130 13.05 -24.48 9.50
CA GLY A 130 13.56 -23.97 10.77
C GLY A 130 14.99 -23.44 10.68
N ASP A 131 15.87 -24.15 9.96
CA ASP A 131 17.24 -23.70 9.71
C ASP A 131 17.27 -22.39 8.91
N PHE A 132 16.51 -22.31 7.83
CA PHE A 132 16.39 -21.10 7.00
C PHE A 132 15.83 -19.91 7.79
N LEU A 133 14.77 -20.12 8.57
CA LEU A 133 14.21 -19.08 9.44
C LEU A 133 15.23 -18.57 10.46
N ARG A 134 16.01 -19.46 11.07
CA ARG A 134 17.08 -19.08 11.98
C ARG A 134 18.12 -18.19 11.30
N GLN A 135 18.53 -18.54 10.08
CA GLN A 135 19.48 -17.73 9.31
C GLN A 135 18.90 -16.36 8.97
N THR A 136 17.63 -16.28 8.54
CA THR A 136 16.94 -15.01 8.29
C THR A 136 16.84 -14.16 9.56
N HIS A 137 16.47 -14.75 10.70
CA HIS A 137 16.38 -14.04 11.99
C HIS A 137 17.74 -13.56 12.52
N SER A 138 18.85 -14.13 12.04
CA SER A 138 20.19 -13.64 12.40
C SER A 138 20.54 -12.30 11.74
N GLN A 139 19.80 -11.91 10.70
CA GLN A 139 19.94 -10.60 10.07
C GLN A 139 19.22 -9.56 10.93
N THR A 140 19.98 -8.56 11.38
CA THR A 140 19.48 -7.51 12.27
C THR A 140 19.75 -6.14 11.67
N ALA A 141 19.00 -5.14 12.16
CA ALA A 141 19.17 -3.74 11.84
C ALA A 141 19.09 -2.91 13.12
N ASP A 142 19.62 -1.69 13.10
CA ASP A 142 19.65 -0.79 14.27
C ASP A 142 18.28 -0.14 14.56
N THR A 143 17.36 -0.23 13.60
CA THR A 143 15.99 0.30 13.68
C THR A 143 14.97 -0.78 13.33
N TYR A 144 13.70 -0.51 13.63
CA TYR A 144 12.57 -1.41 13.44
C TYR A 144 11.51 -0.77 12.52
N GLY A 145 10.67 -1.62 11.91
CA GLY A 145 9.64 -1.24 10.95
C GLY A 145 10.01 -1.65 9.52
N TYR A 146 9.51 -0.92 8.53
CA TYR A 146 9.76 -1.18 7.12
C TYR A 146 10.98 -0.39 6.65
N ILE A 147 12.16 -1.00 6.72
CA ILE A 147 13.47 -0.34 6.52
C ILE A 147 13.92 -0.37 5.06
N GLY A 148 13.31 -1.22 4.22
CA GLY A 148 13.68 -1.30 2.81
C GLY A 148 13.11 -0.14 1.99
N GLU A 149 13.19 -0.30 0.68
CA GLU A 149 13.02 0.77 -0.30
C GLU A 149 11.60 1.36 -0.31
N HIS A 150 10.56 0.57 0.03
CA HIS A 150 9.17 1.02 0.02
C HIS A 150 8.87 2.09 1.11
N ARG A 151 9.53 2.05 2.27
CA ARG A 151 9.40 3.06 3.36
C ARG A 151 7.96 3.55 3.66
N PRO A 152 6.97 2.67 3.90
CA PRO A 152 5.59 3.08 4.21
C PRO A 152 5.42 3.76 5.58
N MET A 153 6.48 3.76 6.41
CA MET A 153 6.54 4.45 7.69
C MET A 153 7.97 4.81 8.04
N GLU A 154 8.14 5.81 8.91
CA GLU A 154 9.43 6.13 9.49
C GLU A 154 9.91 4.96 10.39
N PRO A 155 11.13 4.45 10.18
CA PRO A 155 11.74 3.46 11.07
C PRO A 155 11.88 3.99 12.51
N GLN A 156 11.77 3.09 13.49
CA GLN A 156 11.83 3.45 14.91
C GLN A 156 12.99 2.75 15.61
N ASN A 157 13.56 3.38 16.64
CA ASN A 157 14.68 2.80 17.40
C ASN A 157 14.27 1.65 18.34
N ARG A 158 12.97 1.49 18.62
CA ARG A 158 12.44 0.41 19.46
C ARG A 158 11.31 -0.30 18.76
N TRP A 159 11.28 -1.63 18.89
CA TRP A 159 10.21 -2.45 18.33
C TRP A 159 8.81 -2.00 18.75
N VAL A 160 8.61 -1.66 20.03
CA VAL A 160 7.30 -1.21 20.55
C VAL A 160 6.79 0.04 19.85
N ASP A 161 7.68 0.97 19.50
CA ASP A 161 7.32 2.21 18.81
C ASP A 161 6.97 1.91 17.35
N ALA A 162 7.75 1.04 16.69
CA ALA A 162 7.45 0.58 15.33
C ALA A 162 6.08 -0.13 15.27
N PHE A 163 5.85 -1.08 16.17
CA PHE A 163 4.60 -1.82 16.26
C PHE A 163 3.41 -0.89 16.54
N HIS A 164 3.55 0.08 17.44
CA HIS A 164 2.53 1.08 17.69
C HIS A 164 2.17 1.89 16.43
N THR A 165 3.17 2.30 15.63
CA THR A 165 2.93 2.96 14.35
C THR A 165 2.24 2.04 13.35
N MET A 166 2.69 0.79 13.22
CA MET A 166 2.07 -0.20 12.32
C MET A 166 0.61 -0.44 12.68
N TRP A 167 0.34 -0.62 13.98
CA TRP A 167 -0.98 -0.83 14.52
C TRP A 167 -1.91 0.35 14.21
N ASN A 168 -1.50 1.58 14.56
CA ASN A 168 -2.32 2.76 14.29
C ASN A 168 -2.55 2.97 12.80
N ARG A 169 -1.57 2.73 11.93
CA ARG A 169 -1.77 2.82 10.47
C ARG A 169 -2.73 1.78 9.91
N LEU A 170 -2.90 0.64 10.58
CA LEU A 170 -3.86 -0.39 10.19
C LEU A 170 -5.28 -0.08 10.69
N ILE A 171 -5.38 0.56 11.87
CA ILE A 171 -6.64 0.72 12.60
C ILE A 171 -6.97 2.19 12.89
N ASP A 172 -6.57 3.16 12.06
CA ASP A 172 -6.60 4.59 12.39
C ASP A 172 -8.02 5.18 12.57
N TRP A 173 -8.63 4.78 13.68
CA TRP A 173 -9.84 5.28 14.32
C TRP A 173 -9.41 6.22 15.46
N ASP A 174 -8.21 6.80 15.38
CA ASP A 174 -7.61 7.66 16.41
C ASP A 174 -8.46 8.91 16.72
N ARG A 175 -9.32 9.29 15.78
CA ARG A 175 -10.34 10.35 15.92
C ARG A 175 -11.73 9.83 16.25
N ALA A 176 -11.96 8.51 16.27
CA ALA A 176 -13.24 7.96 16.65
C ALA A 176 -13.52 8.23 18.12
N LEU A 177 -14.69 8.79 18.39
CA LEU A 177 -15.13 9.15 19.73
C LEU A 177 -16.62 8.84 19.87
N TRP A 178 -17.05 8.54 21.10
CA TRP A 178 -18.47 8.51 21.43
C TRP A 178 -18.92 9.95 21.69
N GLY A 179 -19.73 10.49 20.79
CA GLY A 179 -20.13 11.89 20.85
C GLY A 179 -21.22 12.25 19.86
N ASP A 180 -21.35 13.54 19.61
CA ASP A 180 -22.34 14.11 18.70
C ASP A 180 -22.02 13.76 17.24
N PRO A 181 -22.91 13.07 16.50
CA PRO A 181 -22.71 12.72 15.09
C PRO A 181 -22.45 13.92 14.17
N ASP A 182 -22.93 15.11 14.53
CA ASP A 182 -22.73 16.33 13.74
C ASP A 182 -21.25 16.71 13.55
N ILE A 183 -20.34 16.17 14.38
CA ILE A 183 -18.91 16.38 14.21
C ILE A 183 -18.40 15.82 12.88
N GLU A 184 -18.96 14.70 12.41
CA GLU A 184 -18.61 14.07 11.13
C GLU A 184 -19.15 14.91 9.97
N PHE A 185 -20.41 15.35 10.06
CA PHE A 185 -21.05 16.10 8.98
C PHE A 185 -20.38 17.45 8.73
N ALA A 186 -19.88 18.12 9.78
CA ALA A 186 -19.13 19.36 9.63
C ALA A 186 -17.87 19.19 8.76
N VAL A 187 -17.19 18.04 8.87
CA VAL A 187 -16.03 17.71 8.03
C VAL A 187 -16.47 17.34 6.61
N LEU A 188 -17.55 16.55 6.47
CA LEU A 188 -18.10 16.18 5.16
C LEU A 188 -18.59 17.41 4.37
N ASP A 189 -19.21 18.39 5.04
CA ASP A 189 -19.62 19.66 4.45
C ASP A 189 -18.42 20.45 3.91
N TYR A 190 -17.36 20.56 4.71
CA TYR A 190 -16.12 21.22 4.32
C TYR A 190 -15.48 20.56 3.09
N CYS A 191 -15.59 19.23 2.97
CA CYS A 191 -15.14 18.47 1.82
C CYS A 191 -16.13 18.44 0.64
N GLY A 192 -17.33 19.00 0.79
CA GLY A 192 -18.38 19.00 -0.23
C GLY A 192 -19.03 17.63 -0.47
N ILE A 193 -19.02 16.73 0.51
CA ILE A 193 -19.46 15.32 0.38
C ILE A 193 -20.94 15.13 0.78
N SER A 194 -21.45 15.96 1.69
CA SER A 194 -22.79 15.85 2.30
C SER A 194 -23.95 16.36 1.41
N GLU A 195 -23.90 16.05 0.10
CA GLU A 195 -24.90 16.40 -0.90
C GLU A 195 -26.25 15.67 -0.72
N PRO A 196 -27.34 16.01 -1.44
CA PRO A 196 -28.63 15.37 -1.27
C PRO A 196 -28.61 13.83 -1.38
N ALA A 197 -27.75 13.25 -2.22
CA ALA A 197 -27.59 11.81 -2.35
C ALA A 197 -27.02 11.17 -1.06
N PHE A 198 -26.12 11.85 -0.36
CA PHE A 198 -25.58 11.40 0.92
C PHE A 198 -26.70 11.28 1.96
N TRP A 199 -27.56 12.29 2.11
CA TRP A 199 -28.65 12.27 3.08
C TRP A 199 -29.72 11.22 2.76
N ASN A 200 -29.96 10.94 1.47
CA ASN A 200 -30.81 9.83 1.06
C ASN A 200 -30.25 8.47 1.52
N GLY A 201 -28.94 8.28 1.43
CA GLY A 201 -28.26 7.07 1.92
C GLY A 201 -28.14 7.00 3.44
N TYR A 202 -27.93 8.14 4.11
CA TYR A 202 -27.84 8.24 5.57
C TYR A 202 -29.17 7.89 6.25
N GLY A 203 -30.30 8.05 5.54
CA GLY A 203 -31.62 7.58 5.97
C GLY A 203 -32.33 8.51 6.94
N THR A 204 -31.75 9.67 7.25
CA THR A 204 -32.40 10.73 8.05
C THR A 204 -32.31 12.07 7.33
N VAL A 205 -33.30 12.94 7.58
CA VAL A 205 -33.25 14.32 7.10
C VAL A 205 -32.23 15.11 7.92
N ARG A 206 -31.43 15.93 7.25
CA ARG A 206 -30.46 16.83 7.89
C ARG A 206 -31.16 17.77 8.87
N ASP A 207 -30.73 17.78 10.12
CA ASP A 207 -31.15 18.81 11.08
C ASP A 207 -30.48 20.14 10.72
N THR A 208 -31.29 21.19 10.64
CA THR A 208 -30.89 22.56 10.29
C THR A 208 -31.26 23.57 11.38
N SER A 209 -31.59 23.07 12.57
CA SER A 209 -31.82 23.87 13.77
C SER A 209 -30.63 24.80 14.06
N THR A 210 -30.92 25.90 14.75
CA THR A 210 -29.90 26.90 15.08
C THR A 210 -28.80 26.28 15.94
N GLU A 211 -29.18 25.39 16.86
CA GLU A 211 -28.29 24.67 17.77
C GLU A 211 -27.28 23.80 17.01
N VAL A 212 -27.74 23.06 15.99
CA VAL A 212 -26.87 22.24 15.13
C VAL A 212 -25.91 23.14 14.34
N ARG A 213 -26.41 24.23 13.76
CA ARG A 213 -25.57 25.18 13.00
C ARG A 213 -24.46 25.78 13.86
N VAL A 214 -24.78 26.12 15.11
CA VAL A 214 -23.78 26.62 16.06
C VAL A 214 -22.71 25.57 16.33
N ARG A 215 -23.09 24.31 16.61
CA ARG A 215 -22.12 23.21 16.82
C ARG A 215 -21.27 22.95 15.58
N GLN A 216 -21.86 22.95 14.39
CA GLN A 216 -21.14 22.78 13.11
C GLN A 216 -20.05 23.84 12.91
N VAL A 217 -20.32 25.10 13.25
CA VAL A 217 -19.31 26.16 13.23
C VAL A 217 -18.16 25.82 14.18
N PHE A 218 -18.44 25.39 15.41
CA PHE A 218 -17.40 24.99 16.37
C PHE A 218 -16.60 23.76 15.91
N TYR A 219 -17.25 22.75 15.33
CA TYR A 219 -16.58 21.55 14.80
C TYR A 219 -15.68 21.89 13.61
N LEU A 220 -16.15 22.76 12.70
CA LEU A 220 -15.35 23.24 11.58
C LEU A 220 -14.14 24.06 12.06
N LEU A 221 -14.34 24.94 13.04
CA LEU A 221 -13.26 25.70 13.66
C LEU A 221 -12.25 24.77 14.33
N TYR A 222 -12.71 23.74 15.05
CA TYR A 222 -11.84 22.74 15.66
C TYR A 222 -11.01 22.00 14.62
N GLU A 223 -11.61 21.59 13.50
CA GLU A 223 -10.88 20.89 12.43
C GLU A 223 -9.84 21.79 11.74
N LEU A 224 -10.20 23.02 11.38
CA LEU A 224 -9.29 23.94 10.69
C LEU A 224 -8.10 24.39 11.57
N GLN A 225 -8.33 24.60 12.87
CA GLN A 225 -7.28 25.04 13.79
C GLN A 225 -6.16 24.00 13.95
N LYS A 226 -6.48 22.70 13.91
CA LYS A 226 -5.47 21.64 13.93
C LYS A 226 -4.48 21.78 12.77
N TYR A 227 -4.96 22.12 11.58
CA TYR A 227 -4.10 22.25 10.40
C TYR A 227 -3.12 23.40 10.50
N ILE A 228 -3.38 24.43 11.30
CA ILE A 228 -2.40 25.48 11.60
C ILE A 228 -1.17 24.85 12.27
N ILE A 229 -1.39 24.02 13.30
CA ILE A 229 -0.33 23.34 14.05
C ILE A 229 0.35 22.28 13.18
N ILE A 230 -0.42 21.48 12.43
CA ILE A 230 0.13 20.43 11.57
C ILE A 230 1.00 21.03 10.46
N ARG A 231 0.51 22.05 9.74
CA ARG A 231 1.25 22.66 8.62
C ARG A 231 2.49 23.42 9.10
N GLN A 232 2.38 24.18 10.20
CA GLN A 232 3.52 24.91 10.76
C GLN A 232 4.54 23.97 11.42
N GLY A 233 4.09 23.09 12.31
CA GLY A 233 4.97 22.33 13.19
C GLY A 233 5.51 21.04 12.59
N ARG A 234 4.71 20.32 11.78
CA ARG A 234 5.12 19.05 11.16
C ARG A 234 5.46 19.23 9.68
N GLY A 235 4.72 20.07 8.97
CA GLY A 235 4.89 20.29 7.52
C GLY A 235 5.89 21.38 7.12
N ASN A 236 6.38 22.18 8.07
CA ASN A 236 7.24 23.35 7.83
C ASN A 236 6.70 24.30 6.73
N ASP A 237 5.38 24.45 6.64
CA ASP A 237 4.67 25.26 5.63
C ASP A 237 3.92 26.43 6.30
N PRO A 238 4.61 27.55 6.57
CA PRO A 238 4.03 28.71 7.24
C PRO A 238 3.03 29.47 6.38
N THR A 239 3.12 29.35 5.05
CA THR A 239 2.18 30.02 4.14
C THR A 239 0.82 29.37 4.23
N ARG A 240 0.76 28.04 4.15
CA ARG A 240 -0.50 27.30 4.26
C ARG A 240 -1.07 27.33 5.67
N ALA A 241 -0.22 27.33 6.71
CA ALA A 241 -0.67 27.57 8.08
C ALA A 241 -1.36 28.93 8.25
N ARG A 242 -0.84 30.00 7.62
CA ARG A 242 -1.49 31.32 7.60
C ARG A 242 -2.81 31.34 6.82
N GLN A 243 -2.93 30.56 5.74
CA GLN A 243 -4.19 30.43 5.01
C GLN A 243 -5.28 29.80 5.88
N TYR A 244 -4.98 28.70 6.59
CA TYR A 244 -5.93 28.10 7.53
C TYR A 244 -6.28 29.05 8.68
N LYS A 245 -5.30 29.80 9.19
CA LYS A 245 -5.54 30.85 10.18
C LYS A 245 -6.50 31.92 9.64
N GLN A 246 -6.33 32.37 8.40
CA GLN A 246 -7.23 33.35 7.77
C GLN A 246 -8.64 32.80 7.62
N GLN A 247 -8.79 31.56 7.15
CA GLN A 247 -10.09 30.88 7.02
C GLN A 247 -10.84 30.81 8.36
N VAL A 248 -10.14 30.54 9.46
CA VAL A 248 -10.72 30.56 10.81
C VAL A 248 -11.27 31.96 11.14
N PHE A 249 -10.53 33.03 10.87
CA PHE A 249 -11.01 34.41 11.09
C PHE A 249 -12.18 34.79 10.18
N ASP A 250 -12.18 34.32 8.94
CA ASP A 250 -13.25 34.58 7.99
C ASP A 250 -14.55 33.90 8.44
N ILE A 251 -14.47 32.65 8.96
CA ILE A 251 -15.61 31.95 9.55
C ILE A 251 -16.16 32.73 10.75
N PHE A 252 -15.32 33.19 11.68
CA PHE A 252 -15.77 34.03 12.79
C PHE A 252 -16.45 35.33 12.33
N SER A 253 -15.89 35.99 11.31
CA SER A 253 -16.40 37.26 10.80
C SER A 253 -17.75 37.10 10.08
N ASN A 254 -17.94 35.98 9.39
CA ASN A 254 -19.16 35.68 8.63
C ASN A 254 -20.27 35.00 9.47
N SER A 255 -19.92 34.42 10.63
CA SER A 255 -20.87 33.72 11.51
C SER A 255 -21.69 34.65 12.42
N GLY A 256 -21.57 35.98 12.26
CA GLY A 256 -22.44 36.95 12.93
C GLY A 256 -22.29 37.02 14.45
N THR A 257 -21.16 36.60 15.02
CA THR A 257 -20.86 36.77 16.45
C THR A 257 -20.35 38.19 16.71
N ARG A 258 -21.28 39.13 16.82
CA ARG A 258 -21.12 40.38 17.59
C ARG A 258 -22.14 40.39 18.72
#